data_AF-A0A932F2U9-F1
#
_entry.id   AF-A0A932F2U9-F1
#
_cell.length_a   1.000
_cell.length_b   1.000
_cell.length_c   1.000
_cell.angle_alpha   90.00
_cell.angle_beta   90.00
_cell.angle_gamma   90.00
#
_symmetry.space_group_name_H-M   'P 1'
#
loop_
_entity.id
_entity.type
_entity.pdbx_description
1 polymer ?
#
loop_
_entity_poly.entity_id
_entity_poly.type
_entity_poly.pdbx_seq_one_letter_code
_entity_poly.pdbx_strand_id
1 'polypeptide(L)'
;AGQFGVHPFQCMMVMKYSKNQKQAMEFLKWFHSTDVYDKWFNVQKGFATGPTKQWENHKMWQEDPVMAPYRVAPRLGRVYGHAGPAGAKAAEVLSKYIIVDMYAKAVQGMPAEDAVKWADGEVRKVYG
;
A
#
# COMPACT_ATOMS: atom_id res chain seq x y z
N ALA A 1 16.39 -11.18 2.88
CA ALA A 1 15.45 -10.19 3.43
C ALA A 1 15.00 -9.25 2.32
N GLY A 2 13.81 -8.64 2.39
CA GLY A 2 13.36 -7.63 1.42
C GLY A 2 12.38 -8.09 0.33
N GLN A 3 11.78 -9.28 0.43
CA GLN A 3 10.79 -9.74 -0.57
C GLN A 3 9.46 -8.97 -0.55
N PHE A 4 9.18 -8.25 0.53
CA PHE A 4 7.94 -7.50 0.72
C PHE A 4 8.21 -6.00 0.61
N GLY A 5 7.34 -5.30 -0.10
CA GLY A 5 7.38 -3.85 -0.26
C GLY A 5 6.11 -3.18 0.28
N VAL A 6 6.20 -1.89 0.56
CA VAL A 6 5.01 -1.05 0.73
C VAL A 6 4.73 -0.37 -0.59
N HIS A 7 3.52 -0.57 -1.12
CA HIS A 7 3.03 0.13 -2.30
C HIS A 7 1.92 1.10 -1.88
N PRO A 8 1.88 2.33 -2.43
CA PRO A 8 0.75 3.22 -2.23
C PRO A 8 -0.55 2.52 -2.66
N PHE A 9 -1.48 2.40 -1.72
CA PHE A 9 -2.80 1.84 -1.99
C PHE A 9 -3.76 2.96 -2.39
N GLN A 10 -4.51 2.72 -3.45
CA GLN A 10 -5.55 3.62 -3.91
C GLN A 10 -6.90 2.99 -3.61
N CYS A 11 -7.76 3.74 -2.93
CA CYS A 11 -9.11 3.31 -2.59
C CYS A 11 -10.11 4.36 -3.08
N MET A 12 -11.20 3.92 -3.69
CA MET A 12 -12.35 4.78 -3.98
C MET A 12 -13.40 4.54 -2.90
N MET A 13 -13.77 5.59 -2.18
CA MET A 13 -14.68 5.48 -1.03
C MET A 13 -15.89 6.38 -1.18
N VAL A 14 -17.05 5.89 -0.75
CA VAL A 14 -18.27 6.70 -0.58
C VAL A 14 -18.35 7.12 0.88
N MET A 15 -18.23 8.42 1.11
CA MET A 15 -18.28 8.98 2.46
C MET A 15 -19.69 8.88 3.03
N LYS A 16 -19.83 8.38 4.27
CA LYS A 16 -21.15 8.14 4.91
C LYS A 16 -22.05 9.37 5.00
N TYR A 17 -21.47 10.57 5.04
CA TYR A 17 -22.23 11.83 5.10
C TYR A 17 -22.77 12.29 3.72
N SER A 18 -22.41 11.62 2.62
CA SER A 18 -22.93 11.97 1.29
C SER A 18 -24.43 11.73 1.23
N LYS A 19 -25.16 12.70 0.65
CA LYS A 19 -26.61 12.58 0.39
C LYS A 19 -26.92 11.62 -0.77
N ASN A 20 -25.92 11.27 -1.59
CA ASN A 20 -26.06 10.49 -2.82
C ASN A 20 -25.44 9.08 -2.68
N GLN A 21 -25.73 8.37 -1.59
CA GLN A 21 -25.12 7.06 -1.29
C GLN A 21 -25.34 6.04 -2.41
N LYS A 22 -26.60 5.88 -2.85
CA LYS A 22 -26.98 4.88 -3.84
C LYS A 22 -26.29 5.13 -5.18
N GLN A 23 -26.38 6.35 -5.69
CA GLN A 23 -25.82 6.75 -6.98
C GLN A 23 -24.29 6.68 -6.98
N ALA A 24 -23.64 7.08 -5.89
CA ALA A 24 -22.19 6.95 -5.76
C ALA A 24 -21.74 5.48 -5.78
N MET A 25 -22.45 4.59 -5.09
CA MET A 25 -22.15 3.16 -5.13
C MET A 25 -22.44 2.53 -6.50
N GLU A 26 -23.52 2.93 -7.17
CA GLU A 26 -23.82 2.50 -8.55
C GLU A 26 -22.74 2.96 -9.54
N PHE A 27 -22.25 4.20 -9.39
CA PHE A 27 -21.14 4.72 -10.18
C PHE A 27 -19.86 3.90 -9.97
N LEU A 28 -19.49 3.59 -8.71
CA LEU A 28 -18.30 2.78 -8.46
C LEU A 28 -18.43 1.35 -9.04
N LYS A 29 -19.62 0.74 -8.97
CA LYS A 29 -19.87 -0.56 -9.62
C LYS A 29 -19.71 -0.48 -11.13
N TRP A 30 -20.25 0.56 -11.76
CA TRP A 30 -20.10 0.78 -13.20
C TRP A 30 -18.65 1.05 -13.59
N PHE A 31 -17.96 1.92 -12.85
CA PHE A 31 -16.55 2.27 -13.10
C PHE A 31 -15.63 1.06 -13.01
N HIS A 32 -15.89 0.15 -12.06
CA HIS A 32 -15.14 -1.10 -11.89
C HIS A 32 -15.66 -2.27 -12.74
N SER A 33 -16.63 -2.05 -13.64
CA SER A 33 -16.94 -3.04 -14.67
C SER A 33 -15.73 -3.21 -15.58
N THR A 34 -15.51 -4.44 -16.08
CA THR A 34 -14.30 -4.78 -16.84
C THR A 34 -14.05 -3.82 -17.99
N ASP A 35 -15.06 -3.53 -18.82
CA ASP A 35 -14.90 -2.70 -20.03
C ASP A 35 -14.57 -1.22 -19.73
N VAL A 36 -15.05 -0.70 -18.59
CA VAL A 36 -14.79 0.68 -18.18
C VAL A 36 -13.43 0.76 -17.49
N TYR A 37 -13.16 -0.16 -16.58
CA TYR A 37 -11.91 -0.21 -15.84
C TYR A 37 -10.71 -0.53 -16.75
N ASP A 38 -10.89 -1.37 -17.78
CA ASP A 38 -9.87 -1.70 -18.79
C ASP A 38 -9.30 -0.41 -19.43
N LYS A 39 -10.18 0.50 -19.84
CA LYS A 39 -9.77 1.78 -20.44
C LYS A 39 -8.96 2.64 -19.46
N TRP A 40 -9.41 2.72 -18.21
CA TRP A 40 -8.68 3.43 -17.16
C TRP A 40 -7.32 2.75 -16.88
N PHE A 41 -7.30 1.43 -16.81
CA PHE A 41 -6.11 0.66 -16.50
C PHE A 41 -5.02 0.77 -17.59
N ASN A 42 -5.43 0.77 -18.87
CA ASN A 42 -4.50 0.97 -20.00
C ASN A 42 -3.75 2.30 -19.90
N VAL A 43 -4.43 3.40 -19.52
CA VAL A 43 -3.78 4.72 -19.43
C VAL A 43 -2.88 4.85 -18.19
N GLN A 44 -3.13 4.05 -17.15
CA GLN A 44 -2.31 4.07 -15.93
C GLN A 44 -0.95 3.41 -16.12
N LYS A 45 -0.81 2.48 -17.07
CA LYS A 45 0.44 1.76 -17.32
C LYS A 45 1.02 1.17 -16.02
N GLY A 46 2.31 1.35 -15.76
CA GLY A 46 2.97 0.93 -14.52
C GLY A 46 2.64 1.73 -13.26
N PHE A 47 1.85 2.82 -13.35
CA PHE A 47 1.51 3.62 -12.16
C PHE A 47 0.49 2.92 -11.25
N ALA A 48 -0.48 2.21 -11.84
CA ALA A 48 -1.48 1.47 -11.09
C ALA A 48 -1.41 -0.02 -11.42
N THR A 49 -1.59 -0.85 -10.40
CA THR A 49 -1.71 -2.30 -10.53
C THR A 49 -3.16 -2.70 -10.30
N GLY A 50 -3.64 -3.71 -11.03
CA GLY A 50 -5.04 -4.09 -10.95
C GLY A 50 -5.46 -4.67 -9.59
N PRO A 51 -6.74 -4.53 -9.20
CA PRO A 51 -7.24 -4.88 -7.87
C PRO A 51 -7.44 -6.39 -7.65
N THR A 52 -7.38 -7.19 -8.72
CA THR A 52 -7.62 -8.65 -8.69
C THR A 52 -6.62 -9.38 -9.60
N LYS A 53 -6.43 -10.69 -9.35
CA LYS A 53 -5.44 -11.52 -10.08
C LYS A 53 -5.63 -11.55 -11.59
N GLN A 54 -6.84 -11.32 -12.11
CA GLN A 54 -7.11 -11.34 -13.55
C GLN A 54 -6.27 -10.27 -14.28
N TRP A 55 -6.02 -9.13 -13.63
CA TRP A 55 -5.29 -8.00 -14.21
C TRP A 55 -3.79 -8.27 -14.37
N GLU A 56 -3.24 -9.29 -13.71
CA GLU A 56 -1.82 -9.69 -13.86
C GLU A 56 -1.51 -10.23 -15.26
N ASN A 57 -2.53 -10.65 -16.01
CA ASN A 57 -2.44 -11.20 -17.38
C ASN A 57 -2.89 -10.20 -18.45
N HIS A 58 -3.17 -8.97 -18.06
CA HIS A 58 -3.67 -7.94 -18.97
C HIS A 58 -2.64 -7.57 -20.05
N LYS A 59 -3.08 -7.38 -21.30
CA LYS A 59 -2.21 -7.12 -22.47
C LYS A 59 -1.33 -5.87 -22.33
N MET A 60 -1.78 -4.86 -21.58
CA MET A 60 -1.01 -3.63 -21.31
C MET A 60 0.41 -3.92 -20.81
N TRP A 61 0.61 -4.97 -20.01
CA TRP A 61 1.93 -5.32 -19.50
C TRP A 61 2.96 -5.68 -20.57
N GLN A 62 2.51 -5.95 -21.80
CA GLN A 62 3.35 -6.27 -22.96
C GLN A 62 3.68 -5.05 -23.82
N GLU A 63 3.10 -3.87 -23.53
CA GLU A 63 3.37 -2.64 -24.28
C GLU A 63 4.81 -2.13 -24.06
N ASP A 64 5.37 -2.35 -22.87
CA ASP A 64 6.75 -2.01 -22.52
C ASP A 64 7.34 -3.10 -21.60
N PRO A 65 8.45 -3.75 -21.99
CA PRO A 65 9.14 -4.75 -21.16
C PRO A 65 9.50 -4.27 -19.75
N VAL A 66 9.71 -2.95 -19.55
CA VAL A 66 10.03 -2.38 -18.23
C VAL A 66 8.89 -2.57 -17.23
N MET A 67 7.65 -2.75 -17.71
CA MET A 67 6.48 -2.91 -16.85
C MET A 67 6.24 -4.33 -16.38
N ALA A 68 6.93 -5.32 -16.97
CA ALA A 68 6.73 -6.74 -16.65
C ALA A 68 6.82 -7.08 -15.14
N PRO A 69 7.71 -6.46 -14.33
CA PRO A 69 7.75 -6.72 -12.89
C PRO A 69 6.54 -6.19 -12.11
N TYR A 70 5.89 -5.11 -12.57
CA TYR A 70 4.81 -4.45 -11.83
C TYR A 70 3.53 -5.26 -11.78
N ARG A 71 3.30 -6.13 -12.78
CA ARG A 71 2.09 -6.96 -12.86
C ARG A 71 1.86 -7.84 -11.62
N VAL A 72 2.93 -8.18 -10.89
CA VAL A 72 2.88 -9.05 -9.69
C VAL A 72 3.15 -8.29 -8.39
N ALA A 73 3.45 -6.99 -8.45
CA ALA A 73 3.79 -6.17 -7.28
C ALA A 73 2.73 -6.23 -6.16
N PRO A 74 1.40 -6.26 -6.43
CA PRO A 74 0.40 -6.35 -5.37
C PRO A 74 0.52 -7.59 -4.50
N ARG A 75 1.01 -8.72 -5.04
CA ARG A 75 1.15 -9.97 -4.30
C ARG A 75 2.21 -9.88 -3.20
N LEU A 76 3.18 -8.99 -3.38
CA LEU A 76 4.30 -8.76 -2.48
C LEU A 76 4.09 -7.52 -1.60
N GLY A 77 2.97 -6.81 -1.80
CA GLY A 77 2.61 -5.62 -1.03
C GLY A 77 2.22 -5.95 0.41
N ARG A 78 2.78 -5.20 1.36
CA ARG A 78 2.36 -5.19 2.76
C ARG A 78 1.93 -3.77 3.14
N VAL A 79 0.90 -3.69 3.98
CA VAL A 79 0.47 -2.43 4.60
C VAL A 79 1.25 -2.18 5.89
N TYR A 80 1.35 -0.90 6.27
CA TYR A 80 1.86 -0.54 7.58
C TYR A 80 1.02 -1.20 8.68
N GLY A 81 1.70 -1.78 9.67
CA GLY A 81 1.06 -2.53 10.75
C GLY A 81 0.90 -4.03 10.51
N HIS A 82 1.25 -4.56 9.34
CA HIS A 82 1.29 -6.01 9.10
C HIS A 82 2.15 -6.73 10.16
N ALA A 83 1.75 -7.86 10.76
CA ALA A 83 0.58 -8.72 10.51
C ALA A 83 -0.73 -8.31 11.23
N GLY A 84 -0.76 -7.16 11.89
CA GLY A 84 -1.95 -6.56 12.49
C GLY A 84 -2.71 -5.60 11.55
N PRO A 85 -3.73 -4.90 12.06
CA PRO A 85 -4.51 -3.94 11.28
C PRO A 85 -3.72 -2.67 10.96
N ALA A 86 -3.93 -2.13 9.76
CA ALA A 86 -3.50 -0.79 9.36
C ALA A 86 -4.38 0.28 10.03
N GLY A 87 -4.26 0.42 11.36
CA GLY A 87 -5.04 1.33 12.19
C GLY A 87 -4.27 2.57 12.66
N ALA A 88 -4.90 3.36 13.52
CA ALA A 88 -4.32 4.61 14.05
C ALA A 88 -2.95 4.41 14.72
N LYS A 89 -2.78 3.32 15.48
CA LYS A 89 -1.49 2.99 16.13
C LYS A 89 -0.37 2.71 15.11
N ALA A 90 -0.67 1.94 14.06
CA ALA A 90 0.29 1.67 12.99
C ALA A 90 0.65 2.97 12.23
N ALA A 91 -0.34 3.83 11.99
CA ALA A 91 -0.14 5.15 11.39
C ALA A 91 0.70 6.08 12.29
N GLU A 92 0.53 6.01 13.60
CA GLU A 92 1.32 6.78 14.57
C GLU A 92 2.78 6.35 14.56
N VAL A 93 3.07 5.03 14.57
CA VAL A 93 4.44 4.51 14.45
C VAL A 93 5.11 4.99 13.17
N LEU A 94 4.40 4.96 12.05
CA LEU A 94 4.88 5.47 10.77
C LEU A 94 5.16 6.97 10.82
N SER A 95 4.20 7.76 11.32
CA SER A 95 4.28 9.23 11.34
C SER A 95 5.36 9.75 12.29
N LYS A 96 5.68 8.99 13.34
CA LYS A 96 6.80 9.26 14.25
C LYS A 96 8.15 8.77 13.72
N TYR A 97 8.19 8.17 12.53
CA TYR A 97 9.40 7.65 11.90
C TYR A 97 10.16 6.61 12.74
N ILE A 98 9.51 5.93 13.70
CA ILE A 98 10.21 5.09 14.70
C ILE A 98 11.13 4.05 14.05
N ILE A 99 10.65 3.36 13.01
CA ILE A 99 11.46 2.35 12.30
C ILE A 99 12.55 2.98 11.43
N VAL A 100 12.29 4.16 10.85
CA VAL A 100 13.30 4.87 10.05
C VAL A 100 14.42 5.38 10.96
N ASP A 101 14.06 5.95 12.10
CA ASP A 101 14.98 6.45 13.11
C ASP A 101 15.80 5.33 13.75
N MET A 102 15.25 4.12 13.87
CA MET A 102 15.99 2.94 14.30
C MET A 102 17.20 2.70 13.39
N TYR A 103 16.98 2.68 12.07
CA TYR A 103 18.06 2.53 11.10
C TYR A 103 19.00 3.72 11.10
N ALA A 104 18.47 4.95 11.18
CA ALA A 104 19.29 6.17 11.22
C ALA A 104 20.24 6.18 12.42
N LYS A 105 19.76 5.80 13.62
CA LYS A 105 20.58 5.68 14.83
C LYS A 105 21.68 4.64 14.69
N ALA A 106 21.36 3.49 14.12
CA ALA A 106 22.36 2.44 13.87
C ALA A 106 23.46 2.92 12.90
N VAL A 107 23.06 3.56 11.80
CA VAL A 107 23.98 4.15 10.81
C VAL A 107 24.85 5.26 11.42
N GLN A 108 24.32 6.00 12.40
CA GLN A 108 25.04 7.05 13.13
C GLN A 108 25.94 6.53 14.26
N GLY A 109 26.07 5.20 14.44
CA GLY A 109 27.04 4.59 15.35
C GLY A 109 26.45 4.02 16.65
N MET A 110 25.14 4.05 16.84
CA MET A 110 24.49 3.29 17.92
C MET A 110 24.61 1.78 17.61
N PRO A 111 24.97 0.91 18.59
CA PRO A 111 24.93 -0.54 18.38
C PRO A 111 23.55 -1.00 17.88
N ALA A 112 23.53 -1.94 16.94
CA ALA A 112 22.29 -2.37 16.28
C ALA A 112 21.26 -2.89 17.30
N GLU A 113 21.71 -3.64 18.30
CA GLU A 113 20.88 -4.16 19.38
C GLU A 113 20.21 -3.05 20.18
N ASP A 114 20.93 -1.95 20.44
CA ASP A 114 20.41 -0.83 21.23
C ASP A 114 19.46 0.05 20.40
N ALA A 115 19.73 0.21 19.11
CA ALA A 115 18.79 0.87 18.19
C ALA A 115 17.46 0.11 18.12
N VAL A 116 17.50 -1.22 18.02
CA VAL A 116 16.30 -2.07 18.04
C VAL A 116 15.57 -1.98 19.38
N LYS A 117 16.28 -2.05 20.52
CA LYS A 117 15.66 -1.88 21.85
C LYS A 117 14.97 -0.53 21.99
N TRP A 118 15.59 0.54 21.49
CA TRP A 118 14.98 1.87 21.48
C TRP A 118 13.68 1.87 20.67
N ALA A 119 13.71 1.32 19.45
CA ALA A 119 12.54 1.27 18.59
C ALA A 119 11.41 0.43 19.18
N ASP A 120 11.71 -0.73 19.77
CA ASP A 120 10.72 -1.56 20.48
C ASP A 120 10.09 -0.78 21.64
N GLY A 121 10.88 -0.04 22.42
CA GLY A 121 10.39 0.83 23.49
C GLY A 121 9.43 1.92 22.99
N GLU A 122 9.75 2.58 21.87
CA GLU A 122 8.88 3.60 21.28
C GLU A 122 7.59 2.98 20.69
N VAL A 123 7.67 1.82 20.03
CA VAL A 123 6.49 1.11 19.54
C VAL A 123 5.58 0.68 20.70
N ARG A 124 6.14 0.17 21.80
CA ARG A 124 5.34 -0.21 22.99
C ARG A 124 4.57 0.98 23.57
N LYS A 125 5.17 2.17 23.64
CA LYS A 125 4.46 3.38 24.10
C LYS A 125 3.23 3.71 23.24
N VAL A 126 3.28 3.41 21.94
CA VAL A 126 2.12 3.60 21.03
C VAL A 126 1.08 2.50 21.24
N TYR A 127 1.51 1.25 21.46
CA TYR A 127 0.61 0.11 21.53
C TYR A 127 0.01 -0.17 22.92
N GLY A 128 0.64 0.30 24.00
CA GLY A 128 0.27 -0.03 25.37
C GLY A 128 0.88 -1.35 25.80
#